data_AF-H3AK40-F1
#
_entry.id   AF-H3AK40-F1
#
_cell.length_a   1.000
_cell.length_b   1.000
_cell.length_c   1.000
_cell.angle_alpha   90.00
_cell.angle_beta   90.00
_cell.angle_gamma   90.00
#
_symmetry.space_group_name_H-M   'P 1'
#
loop_
_entity.id
_entity.type
_entity.pdbx_description
1 polymer ?
#
loop_
_entity_poly.entity_id
_entity_poly.type
_entity_poly.pdbx_seq_one_letter_code
_entity_poly.pdbx_strand_id
1 'polypeptide(L)'
;LRMNDPPVLIGADVVKKALQFEKLVPVLEKALADVSSGKEGGVVQPLRTMMSLEKYSGFLGIMPAYSSTDDILATKLLTFYQQKTSSTIPSHQATVLLFDPSNGCLKAIMDGKVITDKRTAAVSAIATKFLKPTNLEVLCILGSGAQAYSHYEIFTEMFPFKEVRVWSRNRKSAEAFADSFPGDIQVCSSAKEAVVGADVIVTVTMATEPVLFGEWVKPGAHINGM
;
A
#
# COMPACT_ATOMS: atom_id res chain seq x y z
N LEU A 1 29.09 4.66 -12.97
CA LEU A 1 29.28 3.56 -12.02
C LEU A 1 30.02 2.45 -12.75
N ARG A 2 31.26 2.16 -12.35
CA ARG A 2 32.07 1.04 -12.88
C ARG A 2 31.53 -0.28 -12.30
N MET A 3 31.84 -1.41 -12.94
CA MET A 3 31.37 -2.76 -12.56
C MET A 3 31.63 -3.16 -11.09
N ASN A 4 32.55 -2.46 -10.39
CA ASN A 4 32.97 -2.74 -9.01
C ASN A 4 32.57 -1.66 -8.00
N ASP A 5 31.78 -0.65 -8.38
CA ASP A 5 31.34 0.36 -7.41
C ASP A 5 30.31 -0.27 -6.45
N PRO A 6 30.40 -0.04 -5.13
CA PRO A 6 29.39 -0.54 -4.20
C PRO A 6 28.01 0.05 -4.52
N PRO A 7 26.92 -0.70 -4.27
CA PRO A 7 25.57 -0.20 -4.52
C PRO A 7 25.26 0.99 -3.61
N VAL A 8 24.49 1.94 -4.12
CA VAL A 8 24.03 3.09 -3.33
C VAL A 8 22.99 2.63 -2.31
N LEU A 9 23.15 3.04 -1.05
CA LEU A 9 22.16 2.80 0.00
C LEU A 9 21.22 4.01 0.10
N ILE A 10 19.92 3.79 -0.07
CA ILE A 10 18.90 4.85 -0.04
C ILE A 10 17.94 4.60 1.12
N GLY A 11 18.10 5.39 2.19
CA GLY A 11 17.28 5.28 3.40
C GLY A 11 15.86 5.83 3.23
N ALA A 12 14.99 5.50 4.20
CA ALA A 12 13.57 5.85 4.22
C ALA A 12 13.30 7.34 4.02
N ASP A 13 14.09 8.24 4.62
CA ASP A 13 13.89 9.69 4.50
C ASP A 13 14.12 10.20 3.07
N VAL A 14 15.11 9.63 2.37
CA VAL A 14 15.41 9.97 0.98
C VAL A 14 14.30 9.45 0.08
N VAL A 15 13.87 8.19 0.29
CA VAL A 15 12.73 7.60 -0.42
C VAL A 15 11.47 8.44 -0.22
N LYS A 16 11.15 8.83 1.03
CA LYS A 16 9.95 9.61 1.36
C LYS A 16 9.95 10.97 0.67
N LYS A 17 11.09 11.64 0.57
CA LYS A 17 11.23 12.92 -0.14
C LYS A 17 11.11 12.76 -1.65
N ALA A 18 11.65 11.69 -2.22
CA ALA A 18 11.61 11.45 -3.66
C ALA A 18 10.23 10.96 -4.15
N LEU A 19 9.54 10.16 -3.35
CA LEU A 19 8.33 9.45 -3.74
C LEU A 19 7.06 10.27 -3.40
N GLN A 20 6.76 11.26 -4.23
CA GLN A 20 5.54 12.07 -4.13
C GLN A 20 4.38 11.45 -4.91
N PHE A 21 3.15 11.52 -4.37
CA PHE A 21 1.98 10.87 -4.97
C PHE A 21 1.65 11.39 -6.37
N GLU A 22 1.70 12.71 -6.55
CA GLU A 22 1.54 13.37 -7.86
C GLU A 22 2.40 12.74 -8.97
N LYS A 23 3.65 12.37 -8.66
CA LYS A 23 4.57 11.73 -9.60
C LYS A 23 4.38 10.22 -9.69
N LEU A 24 4.00 9.60 -8.57
CA LEU A 24 3.87 8.15 -8.47
C LEU A 24 2.62 7.62 -9.20
N VAL A 25 1.50 8.33 -9.10
CA VAL A 25 0.21 7.87 -9.65
C VAL A 25 0.27 7.66 -11.17
N PRO A 26 0.73 8.63 -12.00
CA PRO A 26 0.80 8.42 -13.45
C PRO A 26 1.72 7.26 -13.86
N VAL A 27 2.84 7.09 -13.15
CA VAL A 27 3.78 6.00 -13.40
C VAL A 27 3.15 4.64 -13.08
N LEU A 28 2.40 4.54 -11.98
CA LEU A 28 1.70 3.31 -11.62
C LEU A 28 0.52 3.02 -12.54
N GLU A 29 -0.22 4.03 -13.01
CA GLU A 29 -1.29 3.83 -14.00
C GLU A 29 -0.73 3.20 -15.27
N LYS A 30 0.40 3.73 -15.79
CA LYS A 30 1.11 3.13 -16.93
C LYS A 30 1.56 1.70 -16.61
N ALA A 31 2.25 1.48 -15.50
CA ALA A 31 2.76 0.15 -15.15
C ALA A 31 1.64 -0.91 -15.01
N LEU A 32 0.48 -0.54 -14.45
CA LEU A 32 -0.69 -1.42 -14.36
C LEU A 32 -1.26 -1.75 -15.75
N ALA A 33 -1.31 -0.77 -16.66
CA ALA A 33 -1.73 -0.98 -18.04
C ALA A 33 -0.75 -1.88 -18.80
N ASP A 34 0.56 -1.66 -18.64
CA ASP A 34 1.61 -2.45 -19.27
C ASP A 34 1.55 -3.92 -18.82
N VAL A 35 1.46 -4.17 -17.51
CA VAL A 35 1.28 -5.55 -16.99
C VAL A 35 0.03 -6.20 -17.56
N SER A 36 -1.07 -5.46 -17.64
CA SER A 36 -2.35 -5.97 -18.14
C SER A 36 -2.37 -6.22 -19.65
N SER A 37 -1.44 -5.61 -20.40
CA SER A 37 -1.31 -5.75 -21.85
C SER A 37 -0.55 -7.02 -22.26
N GLY A 38 -0.19 -7.88 -21.31
CA GLY A 38 0.49 -9.15 -21.57
C GLY A 38 1.90 -8.93 -22.13
N LYS A 39 2.29 -9.74 -23.12
CA LYS A 39 3.65 -9.67 -23.69
C LYS A 39 3.97 -8.31 -24.33
N GLU A 40 2.97 -7.63 -24.88
CA GLU A 40 3.16 -6.35 -25.60
C GLU A 40 3.48 -5.19 -24.66
N GLY A 41 3.04 -5.25 -23.39
CA GLY A 41 3.38 -4.25 -22.39
C GLY A 41 4.81 -4.33 -21.86
N GLY A 42 5.58 -5.35 -22.28
CA GLY A 42 7.02 -5.40 -21.97
C GLY A 42 7.36 -5.68 -20.50
N VAL A 43 6.40 -6.15 -19.69
CA VAL A 43 6.65 -6.46 -18.28
C VAL A 43 6.82 -7.96 -18.06
N VAL A 44 7.96 -8.35 -17.51
CA VAL A 44 8.22 -9.70 -17.01
C VAL A 44 8.11 -9.67 -15.48
N GLN A 45 6.99 -10.19 -14.97
CA GLN A 45 6.72 -10.25 -13.53
C GLN A 45 6.21 -11.65 -13.17
N PRO A 46 7.07 -12.57 -12.68
CA PRO A 46 6.60 -13.86 -12.19
C PRO A 46 5.73 -13.70 -10.94
N LEU A 47 4.99 -14.75 -10.60
CA LEU A 47 4.26 -14.79 -9.33
C LEU A 47 5.23 -14.66 -8.15
N ARG A 48 4.80 -13.91 -7.12
CA ARG A 48 5.59 -13.76 -5.88
C ARG A 48 5.90 -15.13 -5.28
N THR A 49 7.13 -15.32 -4.84
CA THR A 49 7.53 -16.50 -4.07
C THR A 49 7.45 -16.18 -2.59
N MET A 50 6.83 -17.07 -1.81
CA MET A 50 6.70 -16.95 -0.36
C MET A 50 7.38 -18.13 0.32
N MET A 51 8.28 -17.85 1.25
CA MET A 51 8.93 -18.84 2.10
C MET A 51 8.43 -18.68 3.53
N SER A 52 7.87 -19.73 4.13
CA SER A 52 7.45 -19.75 5.52
C SER A 52 8.64 -19.92 6.47
N LEU A 53 8.63 -19.18 7.56
CA LEU A 53 9.52 -19.33 8.70
C LEU A 53 8.69 -19.76 9.91
N GLU A 54 8.23 -21.02 9.89
CA GLU A 54 7.23 -21.55 10.84
C GLU A 54 7.61 -21.32 12.31
N LYS A 55 8.87 -21.60 12.66
CA LYS A 55 9.43 -21.39 14.01
C LYS A 55 9.18 -19.98 14.55
N TYR A 56 9.12 -18.98 13.67
CA TYR A 56 8.99 -17.57 14.02
C TYR A 56 7.65 -16.96 13.61
N SER A 57 6.70 -17.78 13.11
CA SER A 57 5.42 -17.29 12.59
C SER A 57 5.59 -16.14 11.57
N GLY A 58 6.61 -16.29 10.72
CA GLY A 58 7.02 -15.29 9.75
C GLY A 58 7.07 -15.81 8.33
N PHE A 59 7.22 -14.89 7.38
CA PHE A 59 7.31 -15.16 5.96
C PHE A 59 8.35 -14.24 5.32
N LEU A 60 9.10 -14.77 4.34
CA LEU A 60 9.90 -14.01 3.40
C LEU A 60 9.23 -14.06 2.03
N GLY A 61 8.89 -12.90 1.47
CA GLY A 61 8.36 -12.73 0.13
C GLY A 61 9.41 -12.16 -0.81
N ILE A 62 9.47 -12.70 -2.02
CA ILE A 62 10.35 -12.27 -3.11
C ILE A 62 9.49 -11.86 -4.30
N MET A 63 9.67 -10.63 -4.78
CA MET A 63 8.87 -10.03 -5.86
C MET A 63 9.80 -9.38 -6.89
N PRO A 64 10.36 -10.16 -7.84
CA PRO A 64 11.17 -9.62 -8.93
C PRO A 64 10.28 -9.14 -10.10
N ALA A 65 10.73 -8.11 -10.80
CA ALA A 65 10.11 -7.66 -12.04
C ALA A 65 11.13 -6.97 -12.96
N TYR A 66 10.94 -7.11 -14.26
CA TYR A 66 11.63 -6.33 -15.30
C TYR A 66 10.58 -5.62 -16.18
N SER A 67 10.74 -4.32 -16.37
CA SER A 67 10.00 -3.53 -17.36
C SER A 67 10.94 -3.18 -18.50
N SER A 68 10.70 -3.71 -19.70
CA SER A 68 11.49 -3.37 -20.89
C SER A 68 11.18 -1.97 -21.43
N THR A 69 9.97 -1.45 -21.19
CA THR A 69 9.60 -0.10 -21.63
C THR A 69 10.32 0.99 -20.85
N ASP A 70 10.57 0.74 -19.56
CA ASP A 70 11.26 1.68 -18.68
C ASP A 70 12.75 1.32 -18.49
N ASP A 71 13.15 0.15 -19.00
CA ASP A 71 14.46 -0.50 -18.80
C ASP A 71 14.88 -0.60 -17.32
N ILE A 72 13.95 -1.10 -16.49
CA ILE A 72 14.10 -1.21 -15.03
C ILE A 72 14.02 -2.68 -14.60
N LEU A 73 15.09 -3.18 -13.97
CA LEU A 73 15.13 -4.48 -13.29
C LEU A 73 15.19 -4.27 -11.77
N ALA A 74 14.19 -4.74 -11.04
CA ALA A 74 14.15 -4.62 -9.59
C ALA A 74 13.61 -5.88 -8.90
N THR A 75 14.03 -6.10 -7.65
CA THR A 75 13.43 -7.11 -6.77
C THR A 75 13.09 -6.50 -5.44
N LYS A 76 11.85 -6.66 -5.00
CA LYS A 76 11.47 -6.38 -3.62
C LYS A 76 11.58 -7.64 -2.77
N LEU A 77 12.29 -7.52 -1.66
CA LEU A 77 12.29 -8.49 -0.56
C LEU A 77 11.41 -7.93 0.55
N LEU A 78 10.51 -8.77 1.06
CA LEU A 78 9.52 -8.44 2.07
C LEU A 78 9.63 -9.46 3.18
N THR A 79 9.67 -9.03 4.43
CA THR A 79 9.39 -9.92 5.56
C THR A 79 8.10 -9.51 6.23
N PHE A 80 7.30 -10.52 6.58
CA PHE A 80 6.06 -10.35 7.31
C PHE A 80 6.07 -11.28 8.52
N TYR A 81 5.78 -10.74 9.70
CA TYR A 81 5.71 -11.51 10.94
C TYR A 81 4.39 -11.23 11.66
N GLN A 82 3.74 -12.29 12.13
CA GLN A 82 2.60 -12.15 13.04
C GLN A 82 3.11 -11.59 14.37
N GLN A 83 2.79 -10.32 14.63
CA GLN A 83 3.24 -9.65 15.84
C GLN A 83 2.25 -9.87 16.99
N LYS A 84 2.80 -10.00 18.20
CA LYS A 84 2.03 -9.84 19.43
C LYS A 84 1.63 -8.37 19.57
N THR A 85 0.51 -8.10 20.25
CA THR A 85 -0.03 -6.75 20.45
C THR A 85 0.94 -5.75 21.11
N SER A 86 1.99 -6.22 21.79
CA SER A 86 3.02 -5.40 22.45
C SER A 86 4.30 -5.17 21.65
N SER A 87 4.40 -5.65 20.40
CA SER A 87 5.64 -5.52 19.63
C SER A 87 5.87 -4.08 19.14
N THR A 88 7.08 -3.57 19.31
CA THR A 88 7.54 -2.28 18.77
C THR A 88 8.11 -2.40 17.35
N ILE A 89 8.29 -3.64 16.86
CA ILE A 89 8.83 -3.90 15.52
C ILE A 89 7.67 -3.91 14.53
N PRO A 90 7.77 -3.16 13.41
CA PRO A 90 6.77 -3.22 12.34
C PRO A 90 6.51 -4.65 11.87
N SER A 91 5.24 -5.00 11.63
CA SER A 91 4.86 -6.33 11.15
C SER A 91 5.40 -6.64 9.74
N HIS A 92 5.67 -5.59 8.96
CA HIS A 92 6.23 -5.67 7.63
C HIS A 92 7.54 -4.89 7.57
N GLN A 93 8.58 -5.51 7.02
CA GLN A 93 9.79 -4.83 6.57
C GLN A 93 9.99 -5.14 5.09
N ALA A 94 10.60 -4.23 4.36
CA ALA A 94 10.89 -4.46 2.97
C ALA A 94 12.15 -3.69 2.54
N THR A 95 12.82 -4.26 1.54
CA THR A 95 13.96 -3.66 0.84
C THR A 95 13.75 -3.85 -0.65
N VAL A 96 14.06 -2.83 -1.44
CA VAL A 96 14.05 -2.91 -2.91
C VAL A 96 15.48 -2.87 -3.42
N LEU A 97 15.83 -3.86 -4.23
CA LEU A 97 17.10 -3.97 -4.94
C LEU A 97 16.88 -3.52 -6.39
N LEU A 98 17.69 -2.59 -6.86
CA LEU A 98 17.68 -2.11 -8.25
C LEU A 98 18.93 -2.58 -8.97
N PHE A 99 18.77 -3.17 -10.15
CA PHE A 99 19.86 -3.72 -10.95
C PHE A 99 19.93 -3.01 -12.30
N ASP A 100 21.14 -2.98 -12.86
CA ASP A 100 21.36 -2.60 -14.25
C ASP A 100 21.00 -3.78 -15.16
N PRO A 101 19.97 -3.67 -16.00
CA PRO A 101 19.50 -4.80 -16.80
C PRO A 101 20.51 -5.25 -17.87
N SER A 102 21.46 -4.38 -18.26
CA SER A 102 22.43 -4.69 -19.30
C SER A 102 23.57 -5.62 -18.85
N ASN A 103 23.86 -5.62 -17.54
CA ASN A 103 25.03 -6.31 -16.99
C ASN A 103 24.77 -7.00 -15.63
N GLY A 104 23.59 -6.81 -15.04
CA GLY A 104 23.19 -7.43 -13.77
C GLY A 104 23.80 -6.79 -12.52
N CYS A 105 24.60 -5.72 -12.65
CA CYS A 105 25.21 -5.07 -11.49
C CYS A 105 24.14 -4.45 -10.58
N LEU A 106 24.23 -4.72 -9.28
CA LEU A 106 23.39 -4.09 -8.27
C LEU A 106 23.74 -2.61 -8.14
N LYS A 107 22.75 -1.74 -8.38
CA LYS A 107 22.93 -0.28 -8.40
C LYS A 107 22.51 0.38 -7.10
N ALA A 108 21.41 -0.08 -6.52
CA ALA A 108 20.89 0.50 -5.29
C ALA A 108 20.19 -0.53 -4.40
N ILE A 109 20.26 -0.28 -3.10
CA ILE A 109 19.49 -0.94 -2.05
C ILE A 109 18.68 0.16 -1.36
N MET A 110 17.36 0.05 -1.39
CA MET A 110 16.47 1.12 -0.97
C MET A 110 15.51 0.64 0.11
N ASP A 111 15.10 1.53 1.02
CA ASP A 111 14.01 1.26 1.94
C ASP A 111 12.74 0.88 1.17
N GLY A 112 12.30 -0.36 1.34
CA GLY A 112 11.10 -0.88 0.72
C GLY A 112 9.84 -0.61 1.54
N LYS A 113 9.95 -0.19 2.81
CA LYS A 113 8.78 0.09 3.64
C LYS A 113 8.04 1.32 3.11
N VAL A 114 8.71 2.46 2.97
CA VAL A 114 8.08 3.68 2.42
C VAL A 114 7.58 3.45 1.00
N ILE A 115 8.34 2.73 0.16
CA ILE A 115 7.88 2.34 -1.19
C ILE A 115 6.60 1.53 -1.10
N THR A 116 6.55 0.53 -0.21
CA THR A 116 5.36 -0.33 -0.04
C THR A 116 4.17 0.47 0.45
N ASP A 117 4.33 1.36 1.43
CA ASP A 117 3.24 2.17 1.96
C ASP A 117 2.64 3.08 0.89
N LYS A 118 3.48 3.80 0.13
CA LYS A 118 3.01 4.73 -0.90
C LYS A 118 2.46 4.04 -2.15
N ARG A 119 3.17 3.05 -2.70
CA ARG A 119 2.71 2.35 -3.92
C ARG A 119 1.40 1.61 -3.71
N THR A 120 1.19 1.07 -2.51
CA THR A 120 -0.03 0.32 -2.20
C THR A 120 -1.23 1.27 -2.15
N ALA A 121 -1.11 2.37 -1.40
CA ALA A 121 -2.14 3.41 -1.34
C ALA A 121 -2.42 4.05 -2.70
N ALA A 122 -1.38 4.28 -3.51
CA ALA A 122 -1.52 4.85 -4.84
C ALA A 122 -2.29 3.94 -5.80
N VAL A 123 -2.06 2.62 -5.78
CA VAL A 123 -2.86 1.68 -6.58
C VAL A 123 -4.32 1.68 -6.14
N SER A 124 -4.61 1.72 -4.84
CA SER A 124 -5.98 1.84 -4.32
C SER A 124 -6.65 3.15 -4.75
N ALA A 125 -5.90 4.26 -4.77
CA ALA A 125 -6.40 5.54 -5.24
C ALA A 125 -6.68 5.52 -6.76
N ILE A 126 -5.82 4.87 -7.56
CA ILE A 126 -6.06 4.64 -8.99
C ILE A 126 -7.33 3.82 -9.17
N ALA A 127 -7.49 2.70 -8.47
CA ALA A 127 -8.72 1.91 -8.54
C ALA A 127 -9.94 2.75 -8.18
N THR A 128 -9.86 3.55 -7.11
CA THR A 128 -10.92 4.47 -6.68
C THR A 128 -11.22 5.52 -7.73
N LYS A 129 -10.22 6.10 -8.39
CA LYS A 129 -10.40 7.09 -9.48
C LYS A 129 -11.30 6.54 -10.59
N PHE A 130 -11.17 5.26 -10.93
CA PHE A 130 -11.96 4.61 -11.99
C PHE A 130 -13.27 3.97 -11.50
N LEU A 131 -13.34 3.50 -10.25
CA LEU A 131 -14.43 2.62 -9.77
C LEU A 131 -15.35 3.28 -8.73
N LYS A 132 -15.00 4.47 -8.24
CA LYS A 132 -15.84 5.18 -7.25
C LYS A 132 -17.24 5.49 -7.79
N PRO A 133 -18.25 5.60 -6.92
CA PRO A 133 -19.57 6.11 -7.30
C PRO A 133 -19.50 7.58 -7.79
N THR A 134 -20.56 8.00 -8.49
CA THR A 134 -20.70 9.38 -9.00
C THR A 134 -20.73 10.40 -7.86
N ASN A 135 -21.51 10.13 -6.81
CA ASN A 135 -21.52 10.95 -5.59
C ASN A 135 -20.48 10.40 -4.61
N LEU A 136 -19.49 11.24 -4.27
CA LEU A 136 -18.34 10.86 -3.46
C LEU A 136 -18.26 11.80 -2.25
N GLU A 137 -18.76 11.36 -1.11
CA GLU A 137 -18.85 12.18 0.10
C GLU A 137 -18.16 11.52 1.29
N VAL A 138 -18.31 10.21 1.46
CA VAL A 138 -17.87 9.51 2.68
C VAL A 138 -16.79 8.47 2.38
N LEU A 139 -15.60 8.67 2.96
CA LEU A 139 -14.53 7.68 3.03
C LEU A 139 -14.59 6.92 4.36
N CYS A 140 -14.52 5.60 4.31
CA CYS A 140 -14.37 4.76 5.49
C CYS A 140 -13.05 3.96 5.43
N ILE A 141 -12.26 4.00 6.50
CA ILE A 141 -11.04 3.21 6.66
C ILE A 141 -11.22 2.21 7.81
N LEU A 142 -11.20 0.92 7.48
CA LEU A 142 -11.15 -0.18 8.46
C LEU A 142 -9.69 -0.58 8.67
N GLY A 143 -9.15 -0.21 9.83
CA GLY A 143 -7.75 -0.35 10.21
C GLY A 143 -7.11 0.99 10.56
N SER A 144 -6.04 0.95 11.35
CA SER A 144 -5.33 2.15 11.82
C SER A 144 -3.80 1.95 11.82
N GLY A 145 -3.29 1.03 10.99
CA GLY A 145 -1.87 0.74 10.83
C GLY A 145 -1.22 1.55 9.71
N ALA A 146 0.04 1.28 9.36
CA ALA A 146 0.81 2.05 8.37
C ALA A 146 0.09 2.28 7.03
N GLN A 147 -0.65 1.29 6.54
CA GLN A 147 -1.44 1.42 5.31
C GLN A 147 -2.63 2.39 5.47
N ALA A 148 -3.26 2.47 6.64
CA ALA A 148 -4.32 3.46 6.89
C ALA A 148 -3.79 4.89 6.73
N TYR A 149 -2.57 5.17 7.23
CA TYR A 149 -1.93 6.48 7.09
C TYR A 149 -1.67 6.82 5.63
N SER A 150 -1.01 5.94 4.87
CA SER A 150 -0.71 6.24 3.46
C SER A 150 -1.96 6.32 2.59
N HIS A 151 -3.01 5.53 2.88
CA HIS A 151 -4.30 5.65 2.19
C HIS A 151 -5.00 6.95 2.55
N TYR A 152 -5.02 7.37 3.81
CA TYR A 152 -5.59 8.66 4.18
C TYR A 152 -4.89 9.81 3.46
N GLU A 153 -3.55 9.83 3.48
CA GLU A 153 -2.75 10.87 2.82
C GLU A 153 -3.15 11.04 1.34
N ILE A 154 -3.07 9.97 0.54
CA ILE A 154 -3.37 10.08 -0.89
C ILE A 154 -4.87 10.25 -1.18
N PHE A 155 -5.76 9.65 -0.41
CA PHE A 155 -7.20 9.77 -0.67
C PHE A 155 -7.71 11.17 -0.39
N THR A 156 -7.21 11.83 0.67
CA THR A 156 -7.59 13.21 0.97
C THR A 156 -6.88 14.23 0.06
N GLU A 157 -5.70 13.88 -0.48
CA GLU A 157 -5.04 14.67 -1.54
C GLU A 157 -5.79 14.60 -2.88
N MET A 158 -6.28 13.40 -3.27
CA MET A 158 -6.86 13.16 -4.60
C MET A 158 -8.37 13.36 -4.69
N PHE A 159 -9.10 13.24 -3.57
CA PHE A 159 -10.56 13.19 -3.59
C PHE A 159 -11.19 14.13 -2.55
N PRO A 160 -12.27 14.85 -2.91
CA PRO A 160 -12.90 15.84 -2.04
C PRO A 160 -13.95 15.19 -1.11
N PHE A 161 -13.55 14.24 -0.28
CA PHE A 161 -14.45 13.65 0.71
C PHE A 161 -14.92 14.71 1.72
N LYS A 162 -16.21 14.69 2.04
CA LYS A 162 -16.83 15.56 3.07
C LYS A 162 -16.67 14.98 4.47
N GLU A 163 -16.55 13.67 4.56
CA GLU A 163 -16.46 12.94 5.82
C GLU A 163 -15.46 11.80 5.70
N VAL A 164 -14.60 11.64 6.71
CA VAL A 164 -13.71 10.49 6.84
C VAL A 164 -14.02 9.76 8.14
N ARG A 165 -14.25 8.46 8.04
CA ARG A 165 -14.53 7.56 9.16
C ARG A 165 -13.39 6.58 9.32
N VAL A 166 -13.07 6.25 10.56
CA VAL A 166 -12.11 5.20 10.88
C VAL A 166 -12.69 4.24 11.91
N TRP A 167 -12.41 2.97 11.73
CA TRP A 167 -12.60 1.96 12.76
C TRP A 167 -11.38 1.06 12.86
N SER A 168 -11.01 0.68 14.08
CA SER A 168 -9.99 -0.33 14.34
C SER A 168 -10.40 -1.15 15.55
N ARG A 169 -9.98 -2.42 15.61
CA ARG A 169 -10.23 -3.30 16.77
C ARG A 169 -9.73 -2.70 18.07
N ASN A 170 -8.61 -1.96 18.02
CA ASN A 170 -8.13 -1.18 19.15
C ASN A 170 -8.55 0.28 18.96
N ARG A 171 -9.55 0.72 19.73
CA ARG A 171 -10.07 2.10 19.66
C ARG A 171 -8.97 3.15 19.88
N LYS A 172 -8.05 2.94 20.84
CA LYS A 172 -6.95 3.88 21.10
C LYS A 172 -6.05 4.07 19.87
N SER A 173 -5.86 3.03 19.06
CA SER A 173 -5.10 3.12 17.82
C SER A 173 -5.85 3.88 16.72
N ALA A 174 -7.18 3.80 16.69
CA ALA A 174 -8.01 4.60 15.78
C ALA A 174 -8.04 6.08 16.19
N GLU A 175 -8.12 6.36 17.50
CA GLU A 175 -8.01 7.71 18.07
C GLU A 175 -6.64 8.33 17.74
N ALA A 176 -5.53 7.62 18.02
CA ALA A 176 -4.20 8.10 17.67
C ALA A 176 -4.00 8.33 16.16
N PHE A 177 -4.66 7.52 15.32
CA PHE A 177 -4.68 7.74 13.88
C PHE A 177 -5.45 9.02 13.52
N ALA A 178 -6.63 9.25 14.10
CA ALA A 178 -7.41 10.46 13.87
C ALA A 178 -6.64 11.71 14.30
N ASP A 179 -6.01 11.67 15.48
CA ASP A 179 -5.21 12.78 16.03
C ASP A 179 -3.94 13.10 15.24
N SER A 180 -3.50 12.19 14.35
CA SER A 180 -2.30 12.39 13.53
C SER A 180 -2.53 13.33 12.34
N PHE A 181 -3.79 13.69 12.05
CA PHE A 181 -4.16 14.52 10.93
C PHE A 181 -4.96 15.75 11.39
N PRO A 182 -4.83 16.89 10.69
CA PRO A 182 -5.53 18.12 11.07
C PRO A 182 -7.04 18.12 10.72
N GLY A 183 -7.57 17.07 10.09
CA GLY A 183 -8.97 16.98 9.68
C GLY A 183 -9.85 16.21 10.67
N ASP A 184 -11.14 16.52 10.69
CA ASP A 184 -12.12 15.80 11.52
C ASP A 184 -12.33 14.38 10.97
N ILE A 185 -11.73 13.40 11.66
CA ILE A 185 -11.90 11.97 11.37
C ILE A 185 -12.82 11.36 12.45
N GLN A 186 -13.98 10.85 12.03
CA GLN A 186 -14.90 10.20 12.97
C GLN A 186 -14.39 8.81 13.35
N VAL A 187 -14.10 8.62 14.64
CA VAL A 187 -13.73 7.32 15.21
C VAL A 187 -14.98 6.53 15.61
N CYS A 188 -15.39 5.62 14.74
CA CYS A 188 -16.58 4.78 14.93
C CYS A 188 -16.37 3.68 15.99
N SER A 189 -17.44 3.28 16.66
CA SER A 189 -17.42 2.24 17.70
C SER A 189 -17.40 0.81 17.12
N SER A 190 -17.88 0.64 15.89
CA SER A 190 -17.92 -0.66 15.19
C SER A 190 -17.61 -0.52 13.70
N ALA A 191 -17.14 -1.61 13.07
CA ALA A 191 -16.94 -1.65 11.62
C ALA A 191 -18.24 -1.35 10.86
N LYS A 192 -19.38 -1.85 11.36
CA LYS A 192 -20.71 -1.58 10.80
C LYS A 192 -21.04 -0.09 10.80
N GLU A 193 -20.85 0.59 11.93
CA GLU A 193 -21.08 2.03 12.03
C GLU A 193 -20.21 2.82 11.03
N ALA A 194 -18.95 2.42 10.86
CA ALA A 194 -18.04 3.10 9.94
C ALA A 194 -18.48 3.00 8.47
N VAL A 195 -18.98 1.83 8.04
CA VAL A 195 -19.23 1.54 6.62
C VAL A 195 -20.63 1.88 6.16
N VAL A 196 -21.61 1.98 7.07
CA VAL A 196 -22.99 2.30 6.70
C VAL A 196 -23.06 3.68 6.05
N GLY A 197 -23.43 3.71 4.78
CA GLY A 197 -23.49 4.94 3.98
C GLY A 197 -22.16 5.41 3.40
N ALA A 198 -21.05 4.70 3.62
CA ALA A 198 -19.77 5.02 3.01
C ALA A 198 -19.78 4.81 1.48
N ASP A 199 -19.18 5.74 0.74
CA ASP A 199 -19.06 5.67 -0.72
C ASP A 199 -17.83 4.89 -1.14
N VAL A 200 -16.74 5.05 -0.37
CA VAL A 200 -15.49 4.33 -0.57
C VAL A 200 -15.04 3.73 0.75
N ILE A 201 -14.71 2.44 0.72
CA ILE A 201 -14.26 1.69 1.89
C ILE A 201 -12.84 1.17 1.61
N VAL A 202 -11.93 1.39 2.55
CA VAL A 202 -10.57 0.85 2.52
C VAL A 202 -10.43 -0.14 3.68
N THR A 203 -10.11 -1.41 3.39
CA THR A 203 -9.85 -2.41 4.43
C THR A 203 -8.37 -2.73 4.49
N VAL A 204 -7.71 -2.30 5.57
CA VAL A 204 -6.24 -2.42 5.78
C VAL A 204 -5.95 -3.00 7.16
N THR A 205 -6.62 -4.11 7.47
CA THR A 205 -6.51 -4.82 8.74
C THR A 205 -5.66 -6.09 8.57
N MET A 206 -5.17 -6.63 9.69
CA MET A 206 -4.54 -7.95 9.73
C MET A 206 -5.53 -9.05 10.16
N ALA A 207 -6.83 -8.82 10.00
CA ALA A 207 -7.84 -9.78 10.43
C ALA A 207 -7.84 -11.03 9.55
N THR A 208 -7.91 -12.20 10.18
CA THR A 208 -8.08 -13.49 9.49
C THR A 208 -9.54 -13.90 9.38
N GLU A 209 -10.41 -13.22 10.13
CA GLU A 209 -11.87 -13.38 10.10
C GLU A 209 -12.52 -12.15 9.45
N PRO A 210 -13.69 -12.30 8.79
CA PRO A 210 -14.38 -11.18 8.15
C PRO A 210 -14.69 -10.03 9.11
N VAL A 211 -14.29 -8.80 8.73
CA VAL A 211 -14.59 -7.56 9.45
C VAL A 211 -15.59 -6.65 8.71
N LEU A 212 -15.90 -6.98 7.45
CA LEU A 212 -16.81 -6.26 6.58
C LEU A 212 -17.81 -7.26 6.00
N PHE A 213 -19.10 -6.94 6.09
CA PHE A 213 -20.18 -7.78 5.60
C PHE A 213 -20.99 -7.02 4.55
N GLY A 214 -21.33 -7.70 3.45
CA GLY A 214 -22.03 -7.08 2.32
C GLY A 214 -23.35 -6.41 2.68
N GLU A 215 -24.06 -6.92 3.70
CA GLU A 215 -25.31 -6.33 4.21
C GLU A 215 -25.15 -4.91 4.78
N TRP A 216 -23.93 -4.46 5.11
CA TRP A 216 -23.68 -3.11 5.62
C TRP A 216 -23.27 -2.14 4.51
N VAL A 217 -22.90 -2.67 3.34
CA VAL A 217 -22.31 -1.90 2.25
C VAL A 217 -23.41 -1.15 1.50
N LYS A 218 -23.21 0.17 1.35
CA LYS A 218 -24.08 1.00 0.52
C LYS A 218 -24.09 0.47 -0.93
N PRO A 219 -25.25 0.27 -1.57
CA PRO A 219 -25.31 -0.08 -2.97
C PRO A 219 -24.51 0.91 -3.84
N GLY A 220 -23.58 0.40 -4.65
CA GLY A 220 -22.70 1.20 -5.49
C GLY A 220 -21.42 1.71 -4.82
N ALA A 221 -21.17 1.40 -3.54
CA ALA A 221 -19.90 1.73 -2.91
C ALA A 221 -18.72 0.98 -3.55
N HIS A 222 -17.55 1.64 -3.59
CA HIS A 222 -16.30 1.03 -4.02
C HIS A 222 -15.49 0.54 -2.80
N ILE A 223 -14.92 -0.67 -2.88
CA ILE A 223 -14.15 -1.27 -1.80
C ILE A 223 -12.72 -1.56 -2.30
N ASN A 224 -11.74 -0.99 -1.61
CA ASN A 224 -10.33 -1.36 -1.75
C ASN A 224 -10.00 -2.41 -0.67
N GLY A 225 -10.01 -3.69 -1.05
CA GLY A 225 -9.64 -4.81 -0.18
C GLY A 225 -8.15 -5.13 -0.27
N MET A 226 -7.43 -5.04 0.85
CA MET A 226 -5.96 -5.19 0.92
C MET A 226 -5.53 -6.32 1.85
#